data_AF-A0A623LDV4-F1
#
_entry.id   AF-A0A623LDV4-F1
#
_cell.length_a   1.000
_cell.length_b   1.000
_cell.length_c   1.000
_cell.angle_alpha   90.00
_cell.angle_beta   90.00
_cell.angle_gamma   90.00
#
_symmetry.space_group_name_H-M   'P 1'
#
loop_
_entity.id
_entity.type
_entity.pdbx_description
1 polymer ?
#
loop_
_entity_poly.entity_id
_entity_poly.type
_entity_poly.pdbx_seq_one_letter_code
_entity_poly.pdbx_strand_id
1 'polypeptide(L)' 'MTIAITDVVLRDAHQSLFATRLRLDDMLPIAAQLDDVGYGSLECWGGATFDACIRFLGEDPWVRLREL' A
#
# COMPACT_ATOMS: atom_id res chain seq x y z
N MET A 1 -0.62 -22.59 -18.54
CA MET A 1 -0.19 -21.18 -18.42
C MET A 1 -0.86 -20.63 -17.18
N THR A 2 -0.09 -20.19 -16.20
CA THR A 2 -0.63 -19.64 -14.93
C THR A 2 -0.75 -18.12 -15.07
N ILE A 3 -1.86 -17.55 -14.58
CA ILE A 3 -2.09 -16.10 -14.59
C ILE A 3 -1.50 -15.51 -13.31
N ALA A 4 -0.68 -14.47 -13.42
CA ALA A 4 -0.16 -13.71 -12.27
C ALA A 4 -1.21 -12.68 -11.82
N ILE A 5 -1.36 -12.52 -10.50
CA ILE A 5 -2.28 -11.57 -9.89
C ILE A 5 -1.48 -10.43 -9.25
N THR A 6 -1.94 -9.20 -9.43
CA THR A 6 -1.44 -8.02 -8.72
C THR A 6 -2.50 -7.59 -7.72
N ASP A 7 -2.14 -7.49 -6.45
CA ASP A 7 -3.01 -6.88 -5.44
C ASP A 7 -2.71 -5.38 -5.34
N VAL A 8 -3.76 -4.59 -5.14
CA VAL A 8 -3.70 -3.12 -5.08
C VAL A 8 -4.17 -2.58 -3.72
N VAL A 9 -4.33 -3.46 -2.73
CA VAL A 9 -4.87 -3.10 -1.40
C VAL A 9 -4.04 -2.02 -0.69
N LEU A 10 -2.72 -1.99 -0.91
CA LEU A 10 -1.81 -1.05 -0.26
C LEU A 10 -1.72 0.31 -0.98
N ARG A 11 -2.35 0.47 -2.17
CA ARG A 11 -2.37 1.72 -2.95
C ARG A 11 -3.78 2.07 -3.44
N ASP A 12 -4.26 1.42 -4.50
CA ASP A 12 -5.46 1.89 -5.20
C ASP A 12 -6.77 1.61 -4.46
N ALA A 13 -6.84 0.53 -3.67
CA ALA A 13 -8.06 0.18 -2.98
C ALA A 13 -8.50 1.28 -2.01
N HIS A 14 -7.59 1.74 -1.14
CA HIS A 14 -7.90 2.81 -0.19
C HIS A 14 -7.93 4.20 -0.83
N GLN A 15 -7.15 4.41 -1.89
CA GLN A 15 -7.25 5.62 -2.72
C GLN A 15 -8.67 5.75 -3.30
N SER A 16 -9.23 4.64 -3.81
CA SER A 16 -10.55 4.60 -4.44
C SER A 16 -11.71 4.60 -3.44
N LEU A 17 -11.55 3.92 -2.31
CA LEU A 17 -12.68 3.63 -1.41
C LEU A 17 -12.75 4.53 -0.18
N PHE A 18 -11.62 5.08 0.29
CA PHE A 18 -11.61 5.95 1.47
C PHE A 18 -10.51 7.02 1.41
N ALA A 19 -10.39 7.65 0.24
CA ALA A 19 -9.65 8.89 0.02
C ALA A 19 -8.16 8.84 0.42
N THR A 20 -7.51 7.69 0.21
CA THR A 20 -6.07 7.48 0.43
C THR A 20 -5.65 7.61 1.90
N ARG A 21 -6.55 7.28 2.84
CA ARG A 21 -6.34 7.53 4.29
C ARG A 21 -5.87 6.32 5.09
N LEU A 22 -5.41 5.25 4.45
CA LEU A 22 -4.83 4.10 5.14
C LEU A 22 -3.45 4.47 5.72
N ARG A 23 -3.27 4.29 7.04
CA ARG A 23 -2.00 4.55 7.75
C ARG A 23 -1.05 3.38 7.59
N LEU A 24 0.26 3.66 7.70
CA LEU A 24 1.29 2.62 7.66
C LEU A 24 1.09 1.59 8.78
N ASP A 25 0.75 2.05 9.99
CA ASP A 25 0.54 1.18 11.16
C ASP A 25 -0.61 0.17 10.96
N ASP A 26 -1.58 0.47 10.09
CA ASP A 26 -2.66 -0.44 9.73
C ASP A 26 -2.26 -1.42 8.61
N MET A 27 -1.20 -1.11 7.85
CA MET A 27 -0.69 -1.97 6.77
C MET A 27 0.29 -3.04 7.29
N LEU A 28 1.22 -2.66 8.16
CA LEU A 28 2.33 -3.53 8.59
C LEU A 28 1.91 -4.84 9.26
N PRO A 29 0.85 -4.90 10.09
CA PRO A 29 0.47 -6.15 10.76
C PRO A 29 0.10 -7.30 9.82
N ILE A 30 -0.28 -7.01 8.57
CA ILE A 30 -0.67 -8.01 7.56
C ILE A 30 0.37 -8.20 6.45
N ALA A 31 1.41 -7.36 6.40
CA ALA A 31 2.38 -7.33 5.29
C ALA A 31 3.03 -8.69 5.03
N ALA A 32 3.45 -9.41 6.08
CA ALA A 32 4.05 -10.74 5.94
C ALA A 32 3.09 -11.79 5.36
N GLN A 33 1.78 -11.68 5.64
CA GLN A 33 0.78 -12.57 5.05
C GLN A 33 0.53 -12.23 3.58
N LEU A 34 0.56 -10.95 3.20
CA LEU A 34 0.46 -10.54 1.79
C LEU A 34 1.66 -11.04 0.96
N ASP A 35 2.86 -11.05 1.54
CA ASP A 35 4.08 -11.56 0.90
C ASP A 35 4.02 -13.08 0.62
N ASP A 36 3.45 -13.86 1.55
CA ASP A 36 3.36 -15.33 1.44
C ASP A 36 2.29 -15.82 0.45
N VAL A 37 1.36 -14.96 -0.01
CA VAL A 37 0.26 -15.35 -0.91
C VAL A 37 0.75 -15.78 -2.30
N GLY A 38 1.89 -15.25 -2.75
CA GLY A 38 2.42 -15.52 -4.09
C GLY A 38 1.85 -14.61 -5.19
N TYR A 39 1.56 -13.36 -4.86
CA TYR A 39 1.21 -12.33 -5.85
C TYR A 39 2.37 -12.09 -6.84
N GLY A 40 2.03 -11.77 -8.08
CA GLY A 40 3.02 -11.35 -9.08
C GLY A 40 3.61 -9.96 -8.76
N SER A 41 2.83 -9.12 -8.08
CA SER A 41 3.30 -7.86 -7.47
C SER A 41 2.28 -7.35 -6.45
N LEU A 42 2.75 -6.49 -5.55
CA LEU A 42 1.91 -5.66 -4.68
C LEU A 42 2.08 -4.21 -5.10
N GLU A 43 0.97 -3.54 -5.41
CA GLU A 43 0.99 -2.11 -5.64
C GLU A 43 0.85 -1.37 -4.30
N CYS A 44 1.95 -0.77 -3.83
CA CYS A 44 2.03 -0.20 -2.47
C CYS A 44 2.48 1.27 -2.39
N TRP A 45 2.87 1.88 -3.50
CA TRP A 45 3.42 3.24 -3.51
C TRP A 45 3.14 3.99 -4.82
N GLY A 46 3.23 5.32 -4.79
CA GLY A 46 2.88 6.19 -5.93
C GLY A 46 1.41 6.61 -5.94
N GLY A 47 0.92 7.12 -7.07
CA GLY A 47 -0.43 7.70 -7.16
C GLY A 47 -0.62 8.85 -6.16
N ALA A 48 -1.74 8.86 -5.45
CA ALA A 48 -2.04 9.88 -4.44
C ALA A 48 -1.41 9.60 -3.06
N THR A 49 -0.73 8.46 -2.86
CA THR A 49 -0.19 8.09 -1.54
C THR A 49 0.88 9.07 -1.06
N PHE A 50 1.71 9.60 -1.96
CA PHE A 50 2.74 10.58 -1.61
C PHE A 50 2.14 11.87 -1.04
N ASP A 51 1.17 12.48 -1.74
CA ASP A 51 0.46 13.68 -1.25
C ASP A 51 -0.29 13.36 0.05
N ALA A 52 -0.96 12.22 0.13
CA ALA A 52 -1.73 11.86 1.31
C ALA A 52 -0.87 11.68 2.58
N CYS A 53 0.30 11.05 2.45
CA CYS A 53 1.27 10.89 3.54
C CYS A 53 1.65 12.25 4.13
N ILE A 54 2.12 13.17 3.29
CA ILE A 54 2.65 14.47 3.75
C ILE A 54 1.55 15.46 4.15
N ARG A 55 0.36 15.37 3.54
CA ARG A 55 -0.72 16.35 3.71
C ARG A 55 -1.71 15.98 4.82
N PHE A 56 -1.98 14.69 5.02
CA PHE A 56 -3.09 14.25 5.87
C PHE A 56 -2.69 13.27 6.97
N LEU A 57 -1.69 12.42 6.73
CA LEU A 57 -1.34 11.35 7.67
C LEU A 57 -0.21 11.74 8.61
N GLY A 58 0.58 12.75 8.26
CA GLY A 58 1.76 13.15 9.01
C GLY A 58 2.89 12.13 8.90
N GLU A 59 2.97 11.43 7.77
CA GLU A 59 3.93 10.36 7.51
C GLU A 59 4.95 10.81 6.45
N ASP A 60 6.20 10.36 6.58
CA ASP A 60 7.18 10.46 5.49
C ASP A 60 6.90 9.34 4.47
N PRO A 61 6.52 9.67 3.21
CA PRO A 61 6.22 8.67 2.20
C PRO A 61 7.44 7.78 1.85
N TRP A 62 8.67 8.26 2.09
CA TRP A 62 9.87 7.46 1.91
C TRP A 62 10.10 6.47 3.04
N VAL A 63 9.67 6.77 4.26
CA VAL A 63 9.65 5.80 5.36
C VAL A 63 8.64 4.70 5.02
N ARG A 64 7.42 5.07 4.60
CA ARG A 64 6.41 4.09 4.15
C ARG A 64 6.95 3.12 3.09
N LEU A 65 7.72 3.60 2.11
CA LEU A 65 8.33 2.75 1.09
C LEU A 65 9.45 1.82 1.61
N ARG A 66 10.12 2.19 2.72
CA ARG A 66 11.18 1.36 3.30
C ARG A 66 10.66 0.28 4.24
N GLU A 67 9.53 0.55 4.90
CA GLU A 67 8.91 -0.38 5.85
C GLU A 67 8.00 -1.43 5.16
N LEU A 68 7.53 -1.14 3.94
CA LEU A 68 6.77 -2.06 3.08
C LEU A 68 7.71 -2.78 2.11
#